data_AF-A0A973XZ13-F1
#
_entry.id   AF-A0A973XZ13-F1
#
_cell.length_a   1.000
_cell.length_b   1.000
_cell.length_c   1.000
_cell.angle_alpha   90.00
_cell.angle_beta   90.00
_cell.angle_gamma   90.00
#
_symmetry.space_group_name_H-M   'P 1'
#
loop_
_entity.id
_entity.type
_entity.pdbx_description
1 polymer ?
#
loop_
_entity_poly.entity_id
_entity_poly.type
_entity_poly.pdbx_seq_one_letter_code
_entity_poly.pdbx_strand_id
1 'polypeptide(L)' 'MSPIRTDREAALSATELNARIRDLWADGELPDDRRPEYEALVVEWAAAAREDVRPAA' A
#
# COMPACT_ATOMS: atom_id res chain seq x y z
N MET A 1 -9.54 3.57 23.48
CA MET A 1 -9.95 2.84 22.25
C MET A 1 -9.58 3.72 21.08
N SER A 2 -8.61 3.29 20.26
CA SER A 2 -8.19 4.03 19.07
C SER A 2 -9.38 4.20 18.11
N PRO A 3 -9.55 5.36 17.47
CA PRO A 3 -10.69 5.59 16.59
C PRO A 3 -10.64 4.59 15.44
N ILE A 4 -11.79 3.94 15.23
CA ILE A 4 -12.09 3.09 14.08
C ILE A 4 -11.92 3.98 12.85
N ARG A 5 -10.98 3.63 11.95
CA ARG A 5 -10.73 4.36 10.70
C ARG A 5 -12.05 4.52 9.95
N THR A 6 -12.61 5.71 10.04
CA THR A 6 -13.70 6.16 9.18
C THR A 6 -13.03 6.86 8.00
N ASP A 7 -12.27 6.11 7.21
CA ASP A 7 -11.70 6.57 5.95
C ASP A 7 -12.15 5.57 4.90
N ARG A 8 -13.40 5.72 4.47
CA ARG A 8 -13.87 4.93 3.34
C ARG A 8 -13.28 5.40 2.01
N GLU A 9 -12.58 6.53 1.93
CA GLU A 9 -12.18 7.07 0.61
C GLU A 9 -11.03 8.09 0.61
N ALA A 10 -10.19 8.15 1.65
CA ALA A 10 -8.90 8.81 1.50
C ALA A 10 -7.95 7.84 0.79
N ALA A 11 -7.64 8.10 -0.49
CA ALA A 11 -6.61 7.35 -1.21
C ALA A 11 -5.30 7.40 -0.40
N LEU A 12 -4.76 6.24 -0.06
CA LEU A 12 -3.53 6.14 0.73
C LEU A 12 -2.35 6.67 -0.08
N SER A 13 -1.42 7.33 0.59
CA SER A 13 -0.17 7.76 -0.05
C SER A 13 0.67 6.55 -0.49
N ALA A 14 1.58 6.76 -1.44
CA ALA A 14 2.53 5.73 -1.85
C ALA A 14 3.38 5.21 -0.68
N THR A 15 3.67 6.07 0.30
CA THR A 15 4.43 5.67 1.50
C THR A 15 3.63 4.71 2.39
N GLU A 16 2.34 5.00 2.62
CA GLU A 16 1.48 4.15 3.45
C GLU A 16 1.19 2.81 2.78
N LEU A 17 0.94 2.81 1.46
CA LEU A 17 0.75 1.59 0.68
C LEU A 17 2.00 0.70 0.72
N ASN A 18 3.18 1.31 0.58
CA ASN A 18 4.46 0.59 0.67
C ASN A 18 4.73 0.00 2.07
N ALA A 19 4.27 0.66 3.15
CA ALA A 19 4.34 0.11 4.49
C ALA A 19 3.47 -1.15 4.61
N ARG A 20 2.22 -1.09 4.14
CA ARG A 20 1.31 -2.25 4.14
C ARG A 20 1.83 -3.42 3.29
N ILE A 21 2.41 -3.11 2.12
CA ILE A 21 3.05 -4.13 1.28
C ILE A 21 4.13 -4.86 2.08
N ARG A 22 4.99 -4.15 2.82
CA ARG A 22 6.03 -4.78 3.64
C ARG A 22 5.47 -5.62 4.78
N ASP A 23 4.39 -5.15 5.42
CA ASP A 23 3.74 -5.89 6.51
C ASP A 23 3.15 -7.24 6.06
N LEU A 24 2.87 -7.42 4.75
CA LEU A 24 2.42 -8.71 4.21
C LEU A 24 3.53 -9.77 4.15
N TRP A 25 4.80 -9.37 4.18
CA TRP A 25 5.92 -10.32 4.10
C TRP A 25 6.26 -10.82 5.50
N ALA A 26 6.12 -12.13 5.71
CA ALA A 26 6.52 -12.81 6.93
C ALA A 26 7.92 -13.41 6.72
N ASP A 27 8.90 -12.97 7.50
CA ASP A 27 10.29 -13.48 7.46
C ASP A 27 10.93 -13.53 6.06
N GLY A 28 10.56 -12.59 5.18
CA GLY A 28 11.09 -12.50 3.81
C GLY A 28 10.34 -13.33 2.78
N GLU A 29 9.23 -13.96 3.16
CA GLU A 29 8.33 -14.68 2.25
C GLU A 29 6.93 -14.07 2.25
N LEU A 30 6.25 -14.14 1.11
CA LEU A 30 4.85 -13.75 0.97
C LEU A 30 4.00 -15.03 0.95
N PRO A 31 3.17 -15.27 1.98
CA PRO A 31 2.25 -16.41 1.99
C PRO A 31 1.31 -16.42 0.77
N ASP A 32 1.03 -17.59 0.21
CA ASP A 32 0.21 -17.72 -1.00
C ASP A 32 -1.23 -17.20 -0.83
N ASP A 33 -1.79 -17.31 0.38
CA ASP A 33 -3.10 -16.76 0.74
C ASP A 33 -3.11 -15.22 0.76
N ARG A 34 -1.94 -14.59 0.91
CA ARG A 34 -1.75 -13.14 0.89
C ARG A 34 -1.38 -12.60 -0.48
N ARG A 35 -1.10 -13.45 -1.47
CA ARG A 35 -0.74 -13.04 -2.83
C ARG A 35 -1.78 -12.12 -3.49
N PRO A 36 -3.10 -12.39 -3.45
CA PRO A 36 -4.08 -11.50 -4.06
C PRO A 36 -4.11 -10.10 -3.40
N GLU A 37 -3.90 -10.04 -2.08
CA GLU A 37 -3.84 -8.78 -1.34
C GLU A 37 -2.59 -7.97 -1.71
N TYR A 38 -1.45 -8.63 -1.82
CA TYR A 38 -0.21 -8.02 -2.29
C TYR A 38 -0.35 -7.44 -3.70
N GLU A 39 -0.91 -8.21 -4.64
CA GLU A 39 -1.09 -7.76 -6.02
C GLU A 39 -1.97 -6.51 -6.12
N ALA A 40 -3.07 -6.46 -5.35
CA ALA A 40 -3.93 -5.28 -5.27
C ALA A 40 -3.17 -4.06 -4.72
N LEU A 41 -2.44 -4.21 -3.61
CA LEU A 41 -1.68 -3.12 -3.01
C LEU A 41 -0.56 -2.62 -3.93
N VAL A 42 0.11 -3.49 -4.70
CA VAL A 42 1.15 -3.09 -5.66
C VAL A 42 0.57 -2.24 -6.77
N VAL A 43 -0.63 -2.56 -7.27
CA VAL A 43 -1.32 -1.76 -8.29
C VAL A 43 -1.68 -0.38 -7.75
N GLU A 44 -2.26 -0.31 -6.56
CA GLU A 44 -2.59 0.97 -5.90
C GLU A 44 -1.33 1.80 -5.63
N TRP A 45 -0.27 1.17 -5.13
CA TRP A 45 1.00 1.82 -4.88
C TRP A 45 1.60 2.40 -6.17
N ALA A 46 1.57 1.64 -7.27
CA ALA A 46 2.11 2.10 -8.54
C ALA A 46 1.32 3.31 -9.10
N ALA A 47 0.01 3.39 -8.85
CA ALA A 47 -0.78 4.56 -9.20
C ALA A 47 -0.39 5.78 -8.33
N ALA A 48 -0.34 5.61 -7.01
CA ALA A 48 0.03 6.68 -6.08
C ALA A 48 1.47 7.19 -6.29
N ALA A 49 2.43 6.28 -6.52
CA ALA A 49 3.84 6.64 -6.73
C ALA A 49 4.05 7.46 -8.00
N ARG A 50 3.22 7.28 -9.03
CA ARG A 50 3.30 8.09 -10.26
C ARG A 50 2.86 9.54 -10.03
N GLU A 51 1.91 9.77 -9.13
CA GLU A 51 1.48 11.12 -8.74
C GLU A 51 2.56 11.85 -7.91
N ASP A 52 3.32 11.09 -7.10
CA ASP A 52 4.42 11.60 -6.28
C ASP A 52 5.68 11.92 -7.11
N VAL A 53 5.92 11.22 -8.22
CA VAL A 53 7.04 11.51 -9.16
C VAL A 53 6.65 12.66 -10.09
N ARG A 54 6.46 13.86 -9.50
CA ARG A 54 6.48 15.10 -10.28
C ARG A 54 7.94 15.52 -10.46
N PRO A 55 8.44 15.70 -11.71
CA PRO A 55 9.81 16.15 -11.93
C PRO A 55 10.01 17.50 -11.25
N ALA A 56 11.10 17.68 -10.50
CA ALA A 56 11.53 19.01 -10.11
C ALA A 56 11.84 19.79 -11.40
N ALA A 57 11.12 20.90 -11.60
CA ALA A 57 11.25 21.79 -12.75
C ALA A 57 12.58 22.55 -12.76
#